data_AF-A0A0F8AYJ4-F1
#
_entry.id   AF-A0A0F8AYJ4-F1
#
_cell.length_a   1.000
_cell.length_b   1.000
_cell.length_c   1.000
_cell.angle_alpha   90.00
_cell.angle_beta   90.00
_cell.angle_gamma   90.00
#
_symmetry.space_group_name_H-M   'P 1'
#
loop_
_entity.id
_entity.type
_entity.pdbx_description
1 polymer ?
#
loop_
_entity_poly.entity_id
_entity_poly.type
_entity_poly.pdbx_seq_one_letter_code
_entity_poly.pdbx_strand_id
1 'polypeptide(L)'
;MNIHRIRRDIVAIVEDYLSLDQLQDVRINIAVVRPLVDKLYDMEDVSIVYCLMVNRAKFLAEQNTVQNRNNVNFTRATLCELVATRILRRYGEDAEPQDRLLLLANILVAGFHPFLNAPPDVIAQADDTVAWAHFKPVPALEVAIVTGSKMFLSSSTCQKVVSAIYDGRIIYTPSSFFDLIPDHYKKTPITLYNPRKAPLLNQYRLIVPRVRNALDKVQFVVLLFFYFLFMAERNPARVTWREICFSVYTFGWCLDQLATILEHGWGIYSQNLWSFLDVGFMGLYAMYICLRTYGAVAGEEGLSIQGIDLLVMAAPILVPRLAFNLMSNNMVFLSIRAMISDFALLNFIPCLALL
;
A
#
# COMPACT_ATOMS: atom_id res chain seq x y z
N MET A 1 12.17 25.92 3.26
CA MET A 1 12.34 27.00 2.24
C MET A 1 12.23 26.50 0.79
N ASN A 2 12.76 25.32 0.44
CA ASN A 2 12.78 24.82 -0.95
C ASN A 2 11.41 24.50 -1.55
N ILE A 3 10.43 24.04 -0.76
CA ILE A 3 9.07 23.71 -1.22
C ILE A 3 8.41 24.92 -1.93
N HIS A 4 8.39 26.09 -1.28
CA HIS A 4 7.77 27.30 -1.84
C HIS A 4 8.56 27.89 -3.02
N ARG A 5 9.90 27.76 -3.00
CA ARG A 5 10.75 28.19 -4.11
C ARG A 5 10.48 27.37 -5.36
N ILE A 6 10.46 26.04 -5.24
CA ILE A 6 10.15 25.11 -6.34
C ILE A 6 8.74 25.37 -6.87
N ARG A 7 7.77 25.60 -5.98
CA ARG A 7 6.40 25.96 -6.38
C ARG A 7 6.36 27.19 -7.27
N ARG A 8 7.07 28.26 -6.88
CA ARG A 8 7.13 29.51 -7.63
C ARG A 8 7.76 29.31 -9.01
N ASP A 9 8.87 28.58 -9.07
CA ASP A 9 9.54 28.24 -10.32
C ASP A 9 8.61 27.48 -11.28
N ILE A 10 7.85 26.49 -10.77
CA ILE A 10 6.91 25.70 -11.58
C ILE A 10 5.71 26.52 -12.06
N VAL A 11 5.18 27.40 -11.21
CA VAL A 11 4.08 28.30 -11.57
C VAL A 11 4.51 29.30 -12.65
N ALA A 12 5.75 29.81 -12.59
CA ALA A 12 6.29 30.75 -13.57
C ALA A 12 6.59 30.09 -14.92
N ILE A 13 6.87 28.79 -14.94
CA ILE A 13 7.17 28.03 -16.16
C ILE A 13 5.90 27.59 -16.88
N VAL A 14 4.87 27.17 -16.13
CA VAL A 14 3.64 26.60 -16.69
C VAL A 14 2.48 27.57 -16.48
N GLU A 15 2.21 28.37 -17.51
CA GLU A 15 1.07 29.29 -17.58
C GLU A 15 -0.16 28.62 -18.21
N ASP A 16 0.04 27.77 -19.22
CA ASP A 16 -1.00 27.09 -19.99
C ASP A 16 -1.04 25.58 -19.76
N TYR A 17 -2.14 24.96 -20.20
CA TYR A 17 -2.29 23.50 -20.20
C TYR A 17 -1.42 22.84 -21.27
N LEU A 18 -0.63 21.85 -20.87
CA LEU A 18 0.08 20.96 -21.78
C LEU A 18 -0.23 19.50 -21.45
N SER A 19 -0.42 18.68 -22.49
CA SER A 19 -0.50 17.24 -22.32
C SER A 19 0.88 16.64 -22.02
N LEU A 20 0.89 15.39 -21.54
CA LEU A 20 2.14 14.70 -21.21
C LEU A 20 3.09 14.59 -22.42
N ASP A 21 2.55 14.27 -23.59
CA ASP A 21 3.35 14.11 -24.81
C ASP A 21 3.98 15.44 -25.24
N GLN A 22 3.26 16.55 -25.07
CA GLN A 22 3.78 17.89 -25.33
C GLN A 22 4.89 18.24 -24.35
N LEU A 23 4.73 17.93 -23.05
CA LEU A 23 5.79 18.16 -22.05
C LEU A 23 7.06 17.34 -22.31
N GLN A 24 6.93 16.18 -22.96
CA GLN A 24 8.06 15.31 -23.31
C GLN A 24 8.68 15.64 -24.67
N ASP A 25 8.04 16.51 -25.46
CA ASP A 25 8.56 16.94 -26.76
C ASP A 25 9.97 17.52 -26.63
N VAL A 26 10.81 17.28 -27.64
CA VAL A 26 12.23 17.60 -27.65
C VAL A 26 12.47 19.09 -27.40
N ARG A 27 11.61 19.96 -27.96
CA ARG A 27 11.71 21.42 -27.79
C ARG A 27 11.51 21.84 -26.35
N ILE A 28 10.42 21.41 -25.72
CA ILE A 28 10.08 21.74 -24.33
C ILE A 28 11.09 21.09 -23.37
N ASN A 29 11.52 19.88 -23.68
CA ASN A 29 12.53 19.19 -22.91
C ASN A 29 13.85 19.97 -22.84
N ILE A 30 14.36 20.45 -23.98
CA ILE A 30 15.60 21.23 -24.03
C ILE A 30 15.42 22.63 -23.42
N ALA A 31 14.29 23.29 -23.70
CA ALA A 31 14.06 24.67 -23.27
C ALA A 31 13.67 24.81 -21.79
N VAL A 32 12.97 23.83 -21.23
CA VAL A 32 12.32 23.95 -19.92
C VAL A 32 12.78 22.86 -18.97
N VAL A 33 12.59 21.59 -19.34
CA VAL A 33 12.77 20.47 -18.40
C VAL A 33 14.24 20.30 -18.01
N ARG A 34 15.16 20.31 -18.98
CA ARG A 34 16.59 20.11 -18.73
C ARG A 34 17.19 21.24 -17.88
N PRO A 35 17.00 22.54 -18.20
CA PRO A 35 17.48 23.63 -17.36
C PRO A 35 16.91 23.60 -15.93
N LEU A 36 15.64 23.21 -15.77
CA LEU A 36 15.02 23.07 -14.45
C LEU A 36 15.63 21.90 -13.66
N VAL A 37 15.88 20.77 -14.30
CA VAL A 37 16.56 19.62 -13.69
C VAL A 37 17.98 19.99 -13.28
N ASP A 38 18.75 20.65 -14.14
CA ASP A 38 20.12 21.08 -13.85
C ASP A 38 20.14 22.06 -12.66
N LYS A 39 19.34 23.13 -12.73
CA LYS A 39 19.20 24.12 -11.64
C LYS A 39 18.87 23.49 -10.29
N LEU A 40 17.97 22.51 -10.27
CA LEU A 40 17.56 21.86 -9.02
C LEU A 40 18.60 20.83 -8.57
N TYR A 41 19.19 20.07 -9.49
CA TYR A 41 20.22 19.09 -9.14
C TYR A 41 21.48 19.74 -8.56
N ASP A 42 21.90 20.88 -9.11
CA ASP A 42 23.09 21.62 -8.68
C ASP A 42 22.96 22.22 -7.26
N MET A 43 21.77 22.16 -6.65
CA MET A 43 21.59 22.55 -5.24
C MET A 43 22.10 21.49 -4.26
N GLU A 44 22.43 20.28 -4.73
CA GLU A 44 22.95 19.15 -3.94
C GLU A 44 22.08 18.75 -2.73
N ASP A 45 20.79 19.08 -2.77
CA ASP A 45 19.84 18.77 -1.70
C ASP A 45 18.96 17.56 -2.07
N VAL A 46 19.09 16.49 -1.28
CA VAL A 46 18.31 15.24 -1.42
C VAL A 46 16.81 15.44 -1.21
N SER A 47 16.41 16.48 -0.47
CA SER A 47 14.99 16.76 -0.17
C SER A 47 14.22 17.33 -1.36
N ILE A 48 14.88 17.65 -2.48
CA ILE A 48 14.25 18.24 -3.67
C ILE A 48 13.21 17.28 -4.28
N VAL A 49 13.51 15.98 -4.31
CA VAL A 49 12.58 14.96 -4.81
C VAL A 49 11.30 14.96 -3.96
N TYR A 50 11.44 15.01 -2.63
CA TYR A 50 10.32 15.17 -1.72
C TYR A 50 9.55 16.48 -1.97
N CYS A 51 10.24 17.61 -2.11
CA CYS A 51 9.62 18.91 -2.36
C CYS A 51 8.81 18.94 -3.66
N LEU A 52 9.27 18.26 -4.71
CA LEU A 52 8.55 18.11 -5.98
C LEU A 52 7.29 17.25 -5.81
N MET A 53 7.38 16.14 -5.06
CA MET A 53 6.23 15.29 -4.77
C MET A 53 5.17 16.00 -3.92
N VAL A 54 5.57 16.78 -2.92
CA VAL A 54 4.63 17.59 -2.11
C VAL A 54 3.96 18.66 -2.97
N ASN A 55 4.70 19.33 -3.85
CA ASN A 55 4.12 20.31 -4.76
C ASN A 55 3.11 19.67 -5.74
N ARG A 56 3.41 18.47 -6.26
CA ARG A 56 2.46 17.68 -7.04
C ARG A 56 1.18 17.44 -6.25
N ALA A 57 1.27 16.94 -5.02
CA ALA A 57 0.11 16.70 -4.16
C ALA A 57 -0.75 17.96 -4.00
N LYS A 58 -0.11 19.11 -3.75
CA LYS A 58 -0.80 20.38 -3.58
C LYS A 58 -1.48 20.86 -4.86
N PHE A 59 -0.84 20.75 -6.03
CA PHE A 59 -1.46 21.12 -7.31
C PHE A 59 -2.68 20.25 -7.64
N LEU A 60 -2.60 18.94 -7.37
CA LEU A 60 -3.74 18.03 -7.55
C LEU A 60 -4.88 18.32 -6.57
N ALA A 61 -4.57 18.67 -5.31
CA ALA A 61 -5.59 19.08 -4.35
C ALA A 61 -6.29 20.37 -4.80
N GLU A 62 -5.53 21.37 -5.28
CA GLU A 62 -6.08 22.64 -5.79
C GLU A 62 -6.89 22.47 -7.08
N GLN A 63 -6.55 21.48 -7.92
CA GLN A 63 -7.35 21.11 -9.09
C GLN A 63 -8.76 20.66 -8.70
N ASN A 64 -8.94 20.01 -7.55
CA ASN A 64 -10.27 19.56 -7.11
C ASN A 64 -11.09 20.71 -6.49
N THR A 65 -10.45 21.80 -6.05
CA THR A 65 -11.11 22.93 -5.38
C THR A 65 -11.38 24.12 -6.30
N VAL A 66 -10.51 24.41 -7.28
CA VAL A 66 -10.53 25.67 -8.05
C VAL A 66 -10.87 25.44 -9.53
N GLN A 67 -12.16 25.41 -9.86
CA GLN A 67 -12.70 25.10 -11.21
C GLN A 67 -12.05 25.84 -12.39
N ASN A 68 -11.55 27.06 -12.22
CA ASN A 68 -11.03 27.89 -13.32
C ASN A 68 -9.62 27.48 -13.82
N ARG A 69 -8.86 26.65 -13.08
CA ARG A 69 -7.45 26.32 -13.41
C ARG A 69 -7.11 24.82 -13.34
N ASN A 70 -8.13 23.97 -13.42
CA ASN A 70 -7.99 22.52 -13.24
C ASN A 70 -6.90 21.91 -14.15
N ASN A 71 -6.88 22.31 -15.42
CA ASN A 71 -5.98 21.74 -16.42
C ASN A 71 -4.52 22.23 -16.24
N VAL A 72 -4.31 23.50 -15.90
CA VAL A 72 -2.96 24.06 -15.67
C VAL A 72 -2.33 23.42 -14.42
N ASN A 73 -3.10 23.24 -13.35
CA ASN A 73 -2.61 22.59 -12.14
C ASN A 73 -2.24 21.12 -12.39
N PHE A 74 -2.99 20.41 -13.25
CA PHE A 74 -2.60 19.07 -13.70
C PHE A 74 -1.26 19.07 -14.46
N THR A 75 -1.05 20.05 -15.34
CA THR A 75 0.22 20.20 -16.09
C THR A 75 1.40 20.45 -15.15
N ARG A 76 1.21 21.34 -14.15
CA ARG A 76 2.21 21.62 -13.10
C ARG A 76 2.53 20.39 -12.26
N ALA A 77 1.51 19.62 -11.88
CA ALA A 77 1.67 18.35 -11.16
C ALA A 77 2.43 17.30 -12.00
N THR A 78 2.18 17.27 -13.30
CA THR A 78 2.86 16.38 -14.26
C THR A 78 4.32 16.79 -14.46
N LEU A 79 4.60 18.09 -14.56
CA LEU A 79 5.98 18.60 -14.62
C LEU A 79 6.77 18.27 -13.35
N CYS A 80 6.16 18.42 -12.16
CA CYS A 80 6.78 18.01 -10.89
C CYS A 80 7.25 16.55 -10.93
N GLU A 81 6.37 15.66 -11.42
CA GLU A 81 6.66 14.23 -11.56
C GLU A 81 7.78 13.94 -12.56
N LEU A 82 7.75 14.58 -13.73
CA LEU A 82 8.78 14.41 -14.75
C LEU A 82 10.16 14.84 -14.26
N VAL A 83 10.24 16.02 -13.63
CA VAL A 83 11.49 16.59 -13.10
C VAL A 83 12.02 15.72 -11.96
N ALA A 84 11.16 15.31 -11.03
CA ALA A 84 11.55 14.43 -9.93
C ALA A 84 12.09 13.08 -10.43
N THR A 85 11.47 12.51 -11.46
CA THR A 85 11.90 11.26 -12.08
C THR A 85 13.30 11.39 -12.67
N ARG A 86 13.60 12.51 -13.34
CA ARG A 86 14.92 12.77 -13.93
C ARG A 86 16.00 13.05 -12.89
N ILE A 87 15.68 13.84 -11.87
CA ILE A 87 16.59 14.11 -10.75
C ILE A 87 16.95 12.79 -10.03
N LEU A 88 15.95 11.97 -9.71
CA LEU A 88 16.18 10.67 -9.07
C LEU A 88 17.05 9.76 -9.95
N ARG A 89 16.79 9.75 -11.27
CA ARG A 89 17.61 9.01 -12.23
C ARG A 89 19.06 9.48 -12.23
N ARG A 90 19.30 10.80 -12.26
CA ARG A 90 20.64 11.41 -12.25
C ARG A 90 21.41 11.07 -10.97
N TYR A 91 20.77 11.17 -9.80
CA TYR A 91 21.36 10.68 -8.54
C TYR A 91 21.74 9.19 -8.61
N GLY A 92 20.94 8.39 -9.31
CA GLY A 92 21.25 6.97 -9.51
C GLY A 92 22.40 6.71 -10.48
N GLU A 93 22.64 7.59 -11.45
CA GLU A 93 23.71 7.48 -12.45
C GLU A 93 25.05 8.00 -11.89
N ASP A 94 25.03 9.13 -11.18
CA ASP A 94 26.21 9.79 -10.63
C ASP A 94 26.77 9.11 -9.37
N ALA A 95 25.92 8.39 -8.62
CA ALA A 95 26.35 7.70 -7.40
C ALA A 95 27.21 6.46 -7.68
N GLU A 96 28.24 6.28 -6.85
CA GLU A 96 29.09 5.10 -6.84
C GLU A 96 28.27 3.80 -6.69
N PRO A 97 28.66 2.69 -7.33
CA PRO A 97 27.89 1.45 -7.29
C PRO A 97 27.59 0.91 -5.88
N GLN A 98 28.47 1.17 -4.91
CA GLN A 98 28.35 0.68 -3.53
C GLN A 98 27.31 1.48 -2.72
N ASP A 99 27.30 2.80 -2.87
CA ASP A 99 26.45 3.71 -2.08
C ASP A 99 25.13 4.05 -2.78
N ARG A 100 25.03 3.82 -4.09
CA ARG A 100 23.86 4.12 -4.91
C ARG A 100 22.55 3.67 -4.29
N LEU A 101 22.48 2.43 -3.80
CA LEU A 101 21.23 1.91 -3.21
C LEU A 101 20.85 2.66 -1.93
N LEU A 102 21.83 2.97 -1.09
CA LEU A 102 21.63 3.68 0.17
C LEU A 102 21.25 5.14 -0.07
N LEU A 103 21.90 5.82 -1.01
CA LEU A 103 21.56 7.20 -1.40
C LEU A 103 20.12 7.28 -1.91
N LEU A 104 19.74 6.40 -2.84
CA LEU A 104 18.39 6.38 -3.40
C LEU A 104 17.34 6.01 -2.35
N ALA A 105 17.66 5.07 -1.45
CA ALA A 105 16.82 4.75 -0.31
C ALA A 105 16.65 5.95 0.61
N ASN A 106 17.73 6.70 0.89
CA ASN A 106 17.68 7.91 1.69
C ASN A 106 16.77 8.96 1.03
N ILE A 107 16.91 9.21 -0.27
CA ILE A 107 16.05 10.18 -0.99
C ILE A 107 14.57 9.80 -0.94
N LEU A 108 14.24 8.51 -1.09
CA LEU A 108 12.85 8.05 -1.22
C LEU A 108 12.15 7.75 0.10
N VAL A 109 12.91 7.19 1.06
CA VAL A 109 12.39 6.57 2.28
C VAL A 109 12.71 7.41 3.51
N ALA A 110 13.70 8.32 3.46
CA ALA A 110 13.87 9.26 4.55
C ALA A 110 12.59 10.09 4.65
N GLY A 111 11.94 10.03 5.80
CA GLY A 111 10.82 10.89 6.08
C GLY A 111 11.35 12.32 6.22
N PHE A 112 10.81 13.25 5.42
CA PHE A 112 11.12 14.67 5.52
C PHE A 112 9.97 15.40 6.23
N HIS A 113 10.30 16.40 7.03
CA HIS A 113 9.30 17.28 7.63
C HIS A 113 9.04 18.49 6.71
N PRO A 114 7.76 18.80 6.38
CA PRO A 114 7.42 19.99 5.60
C PRO A 114 7.92 21.30 6.23
N PHE A 115 7.96 21.35 7.56
CA PHE A 115 8.36 22.50 8.37
C PHE A 115 9.82 22.45 8.83
N LEU A 116 10.64 21.57 8.26
CA LEU A 116 12.07 21.54 8.57
C LEU A 116 12.67 22.92 8.27
N ASN A 117 13.20 23.58 9.31
CA ASN A 117 13.73 24.95 9.28
C ASN A 117 12.70 26.07 9.05
N ALA A 118 11.42 25.87 9.39
CA ALA A 118 10.44 26.96 9.41
C ALA A 118 10.62 27.88 10.64
N PRO A 119 10.36 29.20 10.51
CA PRO A 119 10.32 30.10 11.66
C PRO A 119 9.25 29.66 12.68
N PRO A 120 9.48 29.88 13.99
CA PRO A 120 8.55 29.46 15.05
C PRO A 120 7.14 30.04 14.85
N ASP A 121 7.03 31.25 14.29
CA ASP A 121 5.74 31.90 14.02
C ASP A 121 4.88 31.15 12.99
N VAL A 122 5.53 30.53 11.99
CA VAL A 122 4.84 29.75 10.94
C VAL A 122 4.39 28.39 11.46
N ILE A 123 5.17 27.81 12.39
CA ILE A 123 4.83 26.55 13.05
C ILE A 123 3.60 26.78 13.95
N ALA A 124 3.59 27.86 14.74
CA ALA A 124 2.48 28.21 15.62
C ALA A 124 1.17 28.53 14.85
N GLN A 125 1.26 29.13 13.66
CA GLN A 125 0.08 29.37 12.81
C GLN A 125 -0.51 28.09 12.20
N ALA A 126 0.27 27.00 12.11
CA ALA A 126 -0.17 25.72 11.58
C ALA A 126 -0.86 24.84 12.62
N ASP A 127 -0.67 25.12 13.93
CA ASP A 127 -1.14 24.28 15.04
C ASP A 127 -2.68 24.22 15.17
N ASP A 128 -3.40 25.29 14.83
CA ASP A 128 -4.83 25.39 15.16
C ASP A 128 -5.79 24.70 14.16
N THR A 129 -5.31 24.23 12.99
CA THR A 129 -6.19 23.67 11.95
C THR A 129 -5.91 22.21 11.55
N VAL A 130 -4.72 21.67 11.87
CA VAL A 130 -4.28 20.36 11.34
C VAL A 130 -3.46 19.55 12.35
N ALA A 131 -3.91 19.52 13.61
CA ALA A 131 -3.14 19.03 14.77
C ALA A 131 -2.72 17.54 14.76
N TRP A 132 -3.22 16.69 13.86
CA TRP A 132 -2.91 15.25 13.86
C TRP A 132 -2.25 14.71 12.58
N ALA A 133 -2.26 15.45 11.46
CA ALA A 133 -1.82 14.93 10.15
C ALA A 133 -0.38 15.30 9.74
N HIS A 134 0.34 16.15 10.50
CA HIS A 134 1.59 16.78 9.99
C HIS A 134 2.87 16.63 10.84
N PHE A 135 2.84 15.98 12.00
CA PHE A 135 4.04 15.82 12.84
C PHE A 135 4.84 14.53 12.57
N LYS A 136 4.37 13.63 11.69
CA LYS A 136 5.14 12.45 11.29
C LYS A 136 5.92 12.76 10.00
N PRO A 137 7.23 12.47 9.95
CA PRO A 137 8.00 12.69 8.74
C PRO A 137 7.47 11.76 7.63
N VAL A 138 7.11 12.33 6.47
CA VAL A 138 6.50 11.58 5.37
C VAL A 138 7.56 11.33 4.29
N PRO A 139 7.80 10.08 3.87
CA PRO A 139 8.73 9.78 2.79
C PRO A 139 8.24 10.27 1.42
N ALA A 140 9.17 10.63 0.53
CA ALA A 140 8.84 11.01 -0.84
C ALA A 140 8.10 9.89 -1.60
N LEU A 141 8.45 8.63 -1.30
CA LEU A 141 7.79 7.46 -1.87
C LEU A 141 6.32 7.38 -1.48
N GLU A 142 5.96 7.69 -0.23
CA GLU A 142 4.58 7.66 0.25
C GLU A 142 3.74 8.74 -0.45
N VAL A 143 4.27 9.97 -0.57
CA VAL A 143 3.61 11.05 -1.31
C VAL A 143 3.42 10.68 -2.78
N ALA A 144 4.40 10.02 -3.41
CA ALA A 144 4.30 9.56 -4.80
C ALA A 144 3.21 8.49 -4.98
N ILE A 145 3.03 7.58 -4.02
CA ILE A 145 1.97 6.56 -4.02
C ILE A 145 0.59 7.22 -3.86
N VAL A 146 0.42 8.06 -2.85
CA VAL A 146 -0.86 8.73 -2.56
C VAL A 146 -1.32 9.61 -3.71
N THR A 147 -0.38 10.28 -4.40
CA THR A 147 -0.67 11.13 -5.56
C THR A 147 -0.73 10.38 -6.91
N GLY A 148 -0.61 9.04 -6.90
CA GLY A 148 -0.71 8.21 -8.10
C GLY A 148 0.36 8.54 -9.16
N SER A 149 1.60 8.80 -8.75
CA SER A 149 2.69 9.21 -9.64
C SER A 149 3.26 8.03 -10.45
N LYS A 150 2.53 7.59 -11.49
CA LYS A 150 2.87 6.39 -12.26
C LYS A 150 4.23 6.46 -12.97
N MET A 151 4.61 7.59 -13.57
CA MET A 151 5.93 7.71 -14.24
C MET A 151 7.07 7.62 -13.23
N PHE A 152 6.93 8.29 -12.09
CA PHE A 152 7.94 8.25 -11.05
C PHE A 152 8.09 6.84 -10.46
N LEU A 153 6.97 6.22 -10.10
CA LEU A 153 6.95 4.89 -9.48
C LEU A 153 7.42 3.80 -10.44
N SER A 154 7.15 3.91 -11.74
CA SER A 154 7.62 2.95 -12.76
C SER A 154 9.08 3.15 -13.19
N SER A 155 9.74 4.21 -12.74
CA SER A 155 11.16 4.45 -13.07
C SER A 155 12.07 3.35 -12.52
N SER A 156 13.10 2.99 -13.29
CA SER A 156 14.03 1.90 -12.91
C SER A 156 14.74 2.17 -11.58
N THR A 157 15.05 3.43 -11.29
CA THR A 157 15.69 3.85 -10.03
C THR A 157 14.74 3.70 -8.84
N CYS A 158 13.47 4.11 -8.97
CA CYS A 158 12.46 3.88 -7.93
C CYS A 158 12.20 2.37 -7.72
N GLN A 159 12.05 1.61 -8.82
CA GLN A 159 11.83 0.17 -8.78
C GLN A 159 12.97 -0.61 -8.12
N LYS A 160 14.22 -0.18 -8.26
CA LYS A 160 15.38 -0.76 -7.54
C LYS A 160 15.23 -0.63 -6.03
N VAL A 161 14.81 0.54 -5.54
CA VAL A 161 14.60 0.78 -4.11
C VAL A 161 13.39 -0.01 -3.60
N VAL A 162 12.27 0.01 -4.32
CA VAL A 162 11.07 -0.78 -3.97
C VAL A 162 11.38 -2.28 -3.91
N SER A 163 12.14 -2.80 -4.88
CA SER A 163 12.58 -4.21 -4.90
C SER A 163 13.50 -4.53 -3.72
N ALA A 164 14.41 -3.61 -3.37
CA ALA A 164 15.30 -3.80 -2.23
C ALA A 164 14.56 -3.72 -0.88
N ILE A 165 13.51 -2.92 -0.77
CA ILE A 165 12.57 -2.93 0.36
C ILE A 165 11.83 -4.27 0.42
N TYR A 166 11.28 -4.73 -0.70
CA TYR A 166 10.55 -6.00 -0.79
C TYR A 166 11.40 -7.20 -0.38
N ASP A 167 12.66 -7.25 -0.83
CA ASP A 167 13.63 -8.28 -0.45
C ASP A 167 14.13 -8.16 1.01
N GLY A 168 13.86 -7.05 1.69
CA GLY A 168 14.36 -6.76 3.04
C GLY A 168 15.85 -6.41 3.09
N ARG A 169 16.42 -5.94 1.97
CA ARG A 169 17.80 -5.41 1.91
C ARG A 169 17.91 -4.02 2.53
N ILE A 170 16.83 -3.24 2.45
CA ILE A 170 16.69 -1.94 3.11
C ILE A 170 15.78 -2.11 4.30
N ILE A 171 16.27 -1.74 5.48
CA ILE A 171 15.46 -1.69 6.70
C ILE A 171 15.12 -0.23 6.97
N TYR A 172 13.83 0.06 7.08
CA TYR A 172 13.32 1.37 7.49
C TYR A 172 12.13 1.17 8.43
N THR A 173 11.93 2.11 9.34
CA THR A 173 10.75 2.14 10.20
C THR A 173 9.61 2.81 9.44
N PRO A 174 8.53 2.08 9.06
CA PRO A 174 7.43 2.66 8.33
C PRO A 174 6.64 3.65 9.19
N SER A 175 6.08 4.68 8.55
CA SER A 175 5.13 5.61 9.12
C SER A 175 3.71 5.03 9.10
N SER A 176 3.44 3.96 9.85
CA SER A 176 2.08 3.39 9.96
C SER A 176 1.12 4.36 10.66
N PHE A 177 -0.16 4.29 10.25
CA PHE A 177 -1.26 5.12 10.76
C PHE A 177 -1.70 4.67 12.17
N PHE A 178 -1.64 3.35 12.43
CA PHE A 178 -1.94 2.74 13.72
C PHE A 178 -1.03 1.50 13.88
N ASP A 179 -0.11 1.52 14.85
CA ASP A 179 0.64 0.32 15.27
C ASP A 179 0.02 -0.19 16.57
N LEU A 180 -0.50 -1.42 16.59
CA LEU A 180 -1.02 -2.06 17.80
C LEU A 180 0.08 -2.28 18.86
N ILE A 181 1.34 -2.42 18.42
CA ILE A 181 2.53 -2.44 19.28
C ILE A 181 3.50 -1.37 18.76
N PRO A 182 3.47 -0.14 19.30
CA PRO A 182 4.30 0.95 18.80
C PRO A 182 5.75 0.74 19.24
N ASP A 183 6.59 0.17 18.38
CA ASP A 183 8.04 0.05 18.60
C ASP A 183 8.77 1.36 18.21
N HIS A 184 8.20 2.50 18.60
CA HIS A 184 8.70 3.85 18.28
C HIS A 184 9.93 4.24 19.13
N TYR A 185 10.37 3.38 20.05
CA TYR A 185 11.45 3.68 21.00
C TYR A 185 12.84 3.78 20.32
N LYS A 186 13.00 3.21 19.10
CA LYS A 186 14.27 3.27 18.36
C LYS A 186 14.02 3.50 16.86
N LYS A 187 14.03 4.77 16.43
CA LYS A 187 14.12 5.11 15.00
C LYS A 187 15.48 4.65 14.49
N THR A 188 15.53 3.49 13.84
CA THR A 188 16.77 3.04 13.20
C THR A 188 16.98 3.84 11.92
N PRO A 189 18.16 4.46 11.71
CA PRO A 189 18.47 5.10 10.45
C PRO A 189 18.38 4.07 9.31
N ILE A 190 18.18 4.56 8.09
CA ILE A 190 18.13 3.70 6.90
C ILE A 190 19.46 2.98 6.80
N THR A 191 19.42 1.65 6.94
CA THR A 191 20.62 0.82 6.91
C THR A 191 20.45 -0.31 5.90
N LEU A 192 21.56 -0.66 5.25
CA LEU A 192 21.64 -1.84 4.41
C LEU A 192 21.81 -3.07 5.31
N TYR A 193 20.92 -4.05 5.12
CA TYR A 193 20.98 -5.31 5.86
C TYR A 193 22.26 -6.08 5.47
N ASN A 194 23.08 -6.43 6.46
CA ASN A 194 24.28 -7.22 6.25
C ASN A 194 24.02 -8.69 6.59
N PRO A 195 23.94 -9.61 5.60
CA PRO A 195 23.59 -11.01 5.83
C PRO A 195 24.66 -11.79 6.62
N ARG A 196 25.90 -11.30 6.69
CA ARG A 196 27.02 -12.01 7.35
C ARG A 196 27.02 -11.87 8.87
N LYS A 197 26.34 -10.87 9.42
CA LYS A 197 26.28 -10.60 10.87
C LYS A 197 24.96 -11.06 11.52
N ALA A 198 24.09 -11.72 10.76
CA ALA A 198 22.74 -12.04 11.19
C ALA A 198 22.67 -13.37 11.97
N PRO A 199 21.98 -13.41 13.13
CA PRO A 199 21.67 -14.67 13.80
C PRO A 199 20.70 -15.52 12.97
N LEU A 200 20.73 -16.86 13.18
CA LEU A 200 19.96 -17.83 12.39
C LEU A 200 18.43 -17.67 12.52
N LEU A 201 17.95 -17.11 13.62
CA LEU A 201 16.53 -16.80 13.87
C LEU A 201 16.34 -15.29 14.05
N ASN A 202 16.36 -14.55 12.96
CA ASN A 202 16.13 -13.11 12.96
C ASN A 202 14.63 -12.80 12.89
N GLN A 203 14.01 -12.45 14.03
CA GLN A 203 12.61 -12.02 14.12
C GLN A 203 12.30 -10.85 13.15
N TYR A 204 13.27 -9.95 12.94
CA TYR A 204 13.16 -8.82 12.00
C TYR A 204 12.92 -9.25 10.54
N ARG A 205 13.26 -10.49 10.16
CA ARG A 205 13.06 -10.99 8.80
C ARG A 205 11.61 -11.40 8.53
N LEU A 206 10.81 -11.66 9.57
CA LEU A 206 9.38 -11.96 9.44
C LEU A 206 8.56 -10.71 9.08
N ILE A 207 9.09 -9.52 9.36
CA ILE A 207 8.48 -8.23 9.01
C ILE A 207 8.68 -7.90 7.52
N VAL A 208 9.65 -8.53 6.86
CA VAL A 208 9.97 -8.25 5.45
C VAL A 208 8.77 -8.61 4.56
N PRO A 209 8.32 -7.72 3.65
CA PRO A 209 7.11 -7.92 2.84
C PRO A 209 7.10 -9.25 2.06
N ARG A 210 8.25 -9.66 1.52
CA ARG A 210 8.39 -10.93 0.80
C ARG A 210 8.11 -12.15 1.68
N VAL A 211 8.64 -12.15 2.91
CA VAL A 211 8.45 -13.26 3.85
C VAL A 211 7.03 -13.23 4.40
N ARG A 212 6.51 -12.05 4.76
CA ARG A 212 5.12 -11.89 5.19
C ARG A 212 4.14 -12.42 4.15
N ASN A 213 4.28 -12.01 2.88
CA ASN A 213 3.42 -12.50 1.81
C ASN A 213 3.53 -14.03 1.60
N ALA A 214 4.73 -14.61 1.78
CA ALA A 214 4.89 -16.06 1.72
C ALA A 214 4.21 -16.77 2.91
N LEU A 215 4.28 -16.19 4.11
CA LEU A 215 3.60 -16.70 5.31
C LEU A 215 2.09 -16.62 5.15
N ASP A 216 1.53 -15.50 4.68
CA ASP A 216 0.09 -15.35 4.45
C ASP A 216 -0.42 -16.43 3.47
N LYS A 217 0.36 -16.75 2.43
CA LYS A 217 0.08 -17.84 1.48
C LYS A 217 0.08 -19.21 2.15
N VAL A 218 1.13 -19.52 2.92
CA VAL A 218 1.26 -20.80 3.62
C VAL A 218 0.13 -20.96 4.65
N GLN A 219 -0.17 -19.91 5.40
CA GLN A 219 -1.24 -19.90 6.41
C GLN A 219 -2.60 -20.20 5.76
N PHE A 220 -2.87 -19.63 4.58
CA PHE A 220 -4.08 -19.93 3.83
C PHE A 220 -4.11 -21.36 3.30
N VAL A 221 -2.99 -21.90 2.81
CA VAL A 221 -2.91 -23.31 2.38
C VAL A 221 -3.17 -24.27 3.55
N VAL A 222 -2.63 -23.98 4.72
CA VAL A 222 -2.88 -24.76 5.94
C VAL A 222 -4.34 -24.64 6.40
N LEU A 223 -4.95 -23.44 6.30
CA LEU A 223 -6.38 -23.23 6.55
C LEU A 223 -7.23 -24.15 5.66
N LEU A 224 -6.92 -24.15 4.35
CA LEU A 224 -7.62 -24.94 3.34
C LEU A 224 -7.45 -26.45 3.59
N PHE A 225 -6.26 -26.88 4.00
CA PHE A 225 -6.00 -28.26 4.39
C PHE A 225 -6.88 -28.68 5.58
N PHE A 226 -6.92 -27.86 6.65
CA PHE A 226 -7.79 -28.15 7.80
C PHE A 226 -9.28 -28.10 7.44
N TYR A 227 -9.68 -27.19 6.55
CA TYR A 227 -11.05 -27.10 6.05
C TYR A 227 -11.48 -28.40 5.35
N PHE A 228 -10.68 -28.91 4.42
CA PHE A 228 -10.99 -30.17 3.73
C PHE A 228 -10.94 -31.37 4.66
N LEU A 229 -9.98 -31.40 5.60
CA LEU A 229 -9.85 -32.47 6.59
C LEU A 229 -11.07 -32.54 7.52
N PHE A 230 -11.63 -31.38 7.90
CA PHE A 230 -12.89 -31.29 8.64
C PHE A 230 -14.09 -31.72 7.77
N MET A 231 -14.18 -31.24 6.53
CA MET A 231 -15.30 -31.53 5.64
C MET A 231 -15.39 -33.00 5.22
N ALA A 232 -14.26 -33.72 5.14
CA ALA A 232 -14.22 -35.13 4.74
C ALA A 232 -14.90 -36.07 5.76
N GLU A 233 -14.81 -35.78 7.05
CA GLU A 233 -15.37 -36.60 8.13
C GLU A 233 -16.22 -35.73 9.08
N ARG A 234 -17.15 -34.97 8.50
CA ARG A 234 -18.07 -34.12 9.26
C ARG A 234 -19.09 -34.98 10.02
N ASN A 235 -19.17 -34.80 11.34
CA ASN A 235 -20.18 -35.44 12.17
C ASN A 235 -21.02 -34.38 12.90
N PRO A 236 -22.33 -34.26 12.59
CA PRO A 236 -23.18 -33.27 13.24
C PRO A 236 -23.42 -33.58 14.73
N ALA A 237 -23.44 -34.85 15.12
CA ALA A 237 -23.82 -35.27 16.46
C ALA A 237 -22.70 -35.09 17.52
N ARG A 238 -21.43 -35.01 17.09
CA ARG A 238 -20.29 -34.88 18.02
C ARG A 238 -19.22 -33.95 17.48
N VAL A 239 -18.67 -33.12 18.37
CA VAL A 239 -17.50 -32.31 18.06
C VAL A 239 -16.29 -33.23 17.95
N THR A 240 -15.73 -33.32 16.75
CA THR A 240 -14.56 -34.18 16.48
C THR A 240 -13.27 -33.39 16.72
N TRP A 241 -12.16 -34.07 17.07
CA TRP A 241 -10.88 -33.38 17.27
C TRP A 241 -10.44 -32.56 16.02
N ARG A 242 -10.77 -33.06 14.82
CA ARG A 242 -10.55 -32.39 13.52
C ARG A 242 -11.26 -31.03 13.44
N GLU A 243 -12.49 -30.98 13.95
CA GLU A 243 -13.30 -29.76 14.02
C GLU A 243 -12.69 -28.74 14.98
N ILE A 244 -12.17 -29.21 16.13
CA ILE A 244 -11.50 -28.36 17.11
C ILE A 244 -10.23 -27.77 16.49
N CYS A 245 -9.40 -28.59 15.83
CA CYS A 245 -8.19 -28.11 15.17
C CYS A 245 -8.50 -27.09 14.07
N PHE A 246 -9.48 -27.36 13.21
CA PHE A 246 -9.96 -26.41 12.21
C PHE A 246 -10.46 -25.12 12.86
N SER A 247 -11.26 -25.23 13.93
CA SER A 247 -11.83 -24.06 14.61
C SER A 247 -10.75 -23.20 15.25
N VAL A 248 -9.86 -23.78 16.05
CA VAL A 248 -8.78 -23.02 16.70
C VAL A 248 -7.89 -22.33 15.68
N TYR A 249 -7.54 -23.04 14.59
CA TYR A 249 -6.72 -22.47 13.54
C TYR A 249 -7.43 -21.34 12.78
N THR A 250 -8.69 -21.55 12.40
CA THR A 250 -9.49 -20.54 11.67
C THR A 250 -9.75 -19.31 12.53
N PHE A 251 -9.99 -19.48 13.83
CA PHE A 251 -10.08 -18.37 14.77
C PHE A 251 -8.80 -17.53 14.81
N GLY A 252 -7.63 -18.17 14.87
CA GLY A 252 -6.34 -17.49 14.78
C GLY A 252 -6.15 -16.74 13.45
N TRP A 253 -6.56 -17.35 12.34
CA TRP A 253 -6.55 -16.68 11.04
C TRP A 253 -7.49 -15.47 10.99
N CYS A 254 -8.70 -15.58 11.56
CA CYS A 254 -9.65 -14.45 11.65
C CYS A 254 -9.09 -13.29 12.48
N LEU A 255 -8.39 -13.58 13.58
CA LEU A 255 -7.73 -12.54 14.39
C LEU A 255 -6.62 -11.82 13.61
N ASP A 256 -5.81 -12.53 12.84
CA ASP A 256 -4.77 -11.93 11.99
C ASP A 256 -5.39 -11.05 10.88
N GLN A 257 -6.50 -11.49 10.28
CA GLN A 257 -7.23 -10.66 9.31
C GLN A 257 -7.85 -9.41 9.96
N LEU A 258 -8.45 -9.54 11.15
CA LEU A 258 -8.97 -8.40 11.89
C LEU A 258 -7.87 -7.40 12.27
N ALA A 259 -6.70 -7.88 12.72
CA ALA A 259 -5.56 -7.02 12.99
C ALA A 259 -5.12 -6.26 11.73
N THR A 260 -5.04 -6.94 10.59
CA THR A 260 -4.70 -6.33 9.30
C THR A 260 -5.69 -5.23 8.89
N ILE A 261 -7.00 -5.48 9.07
CA ILE A 261 -8.07 -4.51 8.79
C ILE A 261 -7.93 -3.27 9.71
N LEU A 262 -7.59 -3.47 10.98
CA LEU A 262 -7.40 -2.40 11.95
C LEU A 262 -6.13 -1.57 11.66
N GLU A 263 -5.03 -2.21 11.26
CA GLU A 263 -3.75 -1.54 10.97
C GLU A 263 -3.81 -0.66 9.71
N HIS A 264 -4.43 -1.16 8.63
CA HIS A 264 -4.43 -0.48 7.33
C HIS A 264 -5.67 0.39 7.10
N GLY A 265 -6.72 0.19 7.89
CA GLY A 265 -8.01 0.84 7.72
C GLY A 265 -8.86 0.25 6.59
N TRP A 266 -10.17 0.44 6.69
CA TRP A 266 -11.15 -0.11 5.74
C TRP A 266 -10.94 0.37 4.29
N GLY A 267 -10.48 1.61 4.10
CA GLY A 267 -10.33 2.22 2.79
C GLY A 267 -9.24 1.58 1.92
N ILE A 268 -8.15 1.09 2.51
CA ILE A 268 -7.07 0.41 1.77
C ILE A 268 -7.39 -1.07 1.62
N TYR A 269 -7.93 -1.69 2.67
CA TYR A 269 -8.29 -3.11 2.66
C TYR A 269 -9.38 -3.43 1.62
N SER A 270 -10.41 -2.58 1.48
CA SER A 270 -11.50 -2.78 0.51
C SER A 270 -11.08 -2.59 -0.96
N GLN A 271 -9.96 -1.91 -1.24
CA GLN A 271 -9.42 -1.80 -2.60
C GLN A 271 -8.97 -3.15 -3.15
N ASN A 272 -8.62 -4.09 -2.26
CA ASN A 272 -8.38 -5.48 -2.62
C ASN A 272 -9.69 -6.24 -2.78
N LEU A 273 -10.10 -6.46 -4.04
CA LEU A 273 -11.30 -7.27 -4.36
C LEU A 273 -11.30 -8.65 -3.68
N TRP A 274 -10.11 -9.18 -3.37
CA TRP A 274 -9.94 -10.47 -2.69
C TRP A 274 -10.19 -10.40 -1.18
N SER A 275 -9.88 -9.27 -0.57
CA SER A 275 -10.09 -9.01 0.85
C SER A 275 -11.57 -9.05 1.22
N PHE A 276 -12.47 -8.83 0.26
CA PHE A 276 -13.91 -9.04 0.42
C PHE A 276 -14.29 -10.51 0.62
N LEU A 277 -13.66 -11.44 -0.13
CA LEU A 277 -13.88 -12.88 0.03
C LEU A 277 -13.43 -13.36 1.42
N ASP A 278 -12.32 -12.82 1.92
CA ASP A 278 -11.79 -13.13 3.25
C ASP A 278 -12.73 -12.65 4.36
N VAL A 279 -13.31 -11.46 4.23
CA VAL A 279 -14.32 -10.94 5.18
C VAL A 279 -15.62 -11.75 5.12
N GLY A 280 -16.06 -12.14 3.91
CA GLY A 280 -17.21 -13.03 3.74
C GLY A 280 -17.01 -14.37 4.44
N PHE A 281 -15.83 -14.98 4.27
CA PHE A 281 -15.46 -16.21 4.97
C PHE A 281 -15.43 -16.02 6.49
N MET A 282 -14.85 -14.92 6.99
CA MET A 282 -14.83 -14.59 8.42
C MET A 282 -16.26 -14.44 8.99
N GLY A 283 -17.17 -13.82 8.25
CA GLY A 283 -18.59 -13.71 8.64
C GLY A 283 -19.28 -15.06 8.72
N LEU A 284 -19.10 -15.92 7.71
CA LEU A 284 -19.63 -17.29 7.73
C LEU A 284 -19.06 -18.11 8.89
N TYR A 285 -17.75 -18.00 9.13
CA TYR A 285 -17.11 -18.69 10.23
C TYR A 285 -17.63 -18.25 11.61
N ALA A 286 -17.86 -16.94 11.80
CA ALA A 286 -18.45 -16.42 13.03
C ALA A 286 -19.87 -16.97 13.26
N MET A 287 -20.71 -16.99 12.22
CA MET A 287 -22.05 -17.59 12.29
C MET A 287 -21.99 -19.09 12.61
N TYR A 288 -21.06 -19.81 11.99
CA TYR A 288 -20.82 -21.23 12.28
C TYR A 288 -20.46 -21.46 13.76
N ILE A 289 -19.50 -20.70 14.34
CA ILE A 289 -19.16 -20.81 15.77
C ILE A 289 -20.40 -20.56 16.63
N CYS A 290 -21.15 -19.50 16.37
CA CYS A 290 -22.32 -19.14 17.18
C CYS A 290 -23.38 -20.25 17.16
N LEU A 291 -23.72 -20.77 15.97
CA LEU A 291 -24.69 -21.85 15.84
C LEU A 291 -24.20 -23.16 16.45
N ARG A 292 -22.91 -23.48 16.29
CA ARG A 292 -22.32 -24.72 16.82
C ARG A 292 -22.22 -24.71 18.34
N THR A 293 -21.81 -23.58 18.93
CA THR A 293 -21.75 -23.41 20.38
C THR A 293 -23.15 -23.40 20.99
N TYR A 294 -24.10 -22.69 20.40
CA TYR A 294 -25.48 -22.66 20.87
C TYR A 294 -26.17 -24.03 20.73
N GLY A 295 -26.01 -24.72 19.59
CA GLY A 295 -26.54 -26.07 19.38
C GLY A 295 -25.93 -27.11 20.34
N ALA A 296 -24.65 -26.97 20.70
CA ALA A 296 -24.01 -27.83 21.70
C ALA A 296 -24.52 -27.59 23.13
N VAL A 297 -24.81 -26.35 23.50
CA VAL A 297 -25.33 -25.99 24.84
C VAL A 297 -26.82 -26.32 24.97
N ALA A 298 -27.61 -26.07 23.93
CA ALA A 298 -29.05 -26.33 23.91
C ALA A 298 -29.38 -27.81 23.67
N GLY A 299 -28.42 -28.62 23.21
CA GLY A 299 -28.64 -30.03 22.84
C GLY A 299 -29.48 -30.21 21.58
N GLU A 300 -29.68 -29.14 20.79
CA GLU A 300 -30.46 -29.15 19.57
C GLU A 300 -29.58 -29.48 18.36
N GLU A 301 -29.67 -30.73 17.89
CA GLU A 301 -28.91 -31.20 16.72
C GLU A 301 -29.22 -30.40 15.44
N GLY A 302 -30.44 -29.85 15.32
CA GLY A 302 -30.86 -29.07 14.16
C GLY A 302 -30.01 -27.81 13.92
N LEU A 303 -29.73 -27.04 14.97
CA LEU A 303 -28.89 -25.83 14.89
C LEU A 303 -27.44 -26.17 14.54
N SER A 304 -26.97 -27.31 15.02
CA SER A 304 -25.64 -27.81 14.68
C SER A 304 -25.52 -28.21 13.21
N ILE A 305 -26.54 -28.86 12.65
CA ILE A 305 -26.57 -29.22 11.22
C ILE A 305 -26.55 -27.94 10.38
N GLN A 306 -27.37 -26.95 10.72
CA GLN A 306 -27.39 -25.66 10.04
C GLN A 306 -26.03 -24.94 10.07
N GLY A 307 -25.31 -24.99 11.18
CA GLY A 307 -23.95 -24.43 11.27
C GLY A 307 -22.98 -25.10 10.30
N ILE A 308 -23.03 -26.43 10.17
CA ILE A 308 -22.19 -27.19 9.24
C ILE A 308 -22.58 -26.87 7.78
N ASP A 309 -23.88 -26.78 7.48
CA ASP A 309 -24.37 -26.42 6.15
C ASP A 309 -23.90 -25.02 5.74
N LEU A 310 -23.88 -24.08 6.69
CA LEU A 310 -23.36 -22.74 6.48
C LEU A 310 -21.86 -22.76 6.15
N LEU A 311 -21.08 -23.65 6.77
CA LEU A 311 -19.67 -23.83 6.45
C LEU A 311 -19.44 -24.51 5.09
N VAL A 312 -20.40 -25.30 4.58
CA VAL A 312 -20.35 -25.83 3.20
C VAL A 312 -20.50 -24.69 2.18
N MET A 313 -21.31 -23.66 2.49
CA MET A 313 -21.41 -22.46 1.66
C MET A 313 -20.11 -21.63 1.60
N ALA A 314 -19.12 -21.92 2.45
CA ALA A 314 -17.81 -21.29 2.39
C ALA A 314 -16.89 -21.87 1.29
N ALA A 315 -17.14 -23.08 0.79
CA ALA A 315 -16.28 -23.71 -0.23
C ALA A 315 -16.19 -22.87 -1.54
N PRO A 316 -17.29 -22.33 -2.09
CA PRO A 316 -17.25 -21.44 -3.25
C PRO A 316 -16.49 -20.12 -3.01
N ILE A 317 -16.19 -19.74 -1.76
CA ILE A 317 -15.40 -18.56 -1.43
C ILE A 317 -13.90 -18.92 -1.33
N LEU A 318 -13.59 -20.02 -0.63
CA LEU A 318 -12.21 -20.47 -0.40
C LEU A 318 -11.51 -20.96 -1.68
N VAL A 319 -12.23 -21.65 -2.57
CA VAL A 319 -11.63 -22.24 -3.79
C VAL A 319 -11.16 -21.16 -4.78
N PRO A 320 -11.98 -20.15 -5.16
CA PRO A 320 -11.49 -19.03 -5.96
C PRO A 320 -10.35 -18.28 -5.26
N ARG A 321 -10.45 -18.09 -3.93
CA ARG A 321 -9.40 -17.42 -3.16
C ARG A 321 -8.04 -18.13 -3.30
N LEU A 322 -8.02 -19.47 -3.25
CA LEU A 322 -6.81 -20.26 -3.50
C LEU A 322 -6.26 -20.05 -4.91
N ALA A 323 -7.11 -20.20 -5.93
CA ALA A 323 -6.72 -20.10 -7.33
C ALA A 323 -6.04 -18.75 -7.61
N PHE A 324 -6.59 -17.68 -7.06
CA PHE A 324 -6.08 -16.33 -7.23
C PHE A 324 -4.83 -16.02 -6.42
N ASN A 325 -4.65 -16.64 -5.25
CA ASN A 325 -3.44 -16.49 -4.46
C ASN A 325 -2.23 -17.23 -5.09
N LEU A 326 -2.49 -18.40 -5.70
CA LEU A 326 -1.45 -19.19 -6.37
C LEU A 326 -1.00 -18.55 -7.70
N MET A 327 -1.92 -17.88 -8.41
CA MET A 327 -1.69 -17.31 -9.75
C MET A 327 -1.37 -15.80 -9.78
N SER A 328 -1.18 -15.16 -8.61
CA SER A 328 -1.12 -13.70 -8.45
C SER A 328 -0.01 -12.96 -9.21
N ASN A 329 1.05 -13.65 -9.66
CA ASN A 329 2.25 -13.00 -10.20
C ASN A 329 2.22 -12.75 -11.72
N ASN A 330 1.13 -13.10 -12.41
CA ASN A 330 1.02 -12.92 -13.86
C ASN A 330 0.19 -11.68 -14.21
N MET A 331 0.69 -10.85 -15.15
CA MET A 331 -0.02 -9.64 -15.61
C MET A 331 -1.44 -9.91 -16.11
N VAL A 332 -1.67 -11.10 -16.68
CA VAL A 332 -3.00 -11.58 -17.11
C VAL A 332 -4.01 -11.49 -15.97
N PHE A 333 -3.59 -11.77 -14.75
CA PHE A 333 -4.47 -11.78 -13.60
C PHE A 333 -4.85 -10.37 -13.12
N LEU A 334 -3.95 -9.40 -13.28
CA LEU A 334 -4.24 -8.00 -13.03
C LEU A 334 -5.34 -7.50 -13.99
N SER A 335 -5.30 -7.95 -15.25
CA SER A 335 -6.33 -7.67 -16.25
C SER A 335 -7.67 -8.35 -15.92
N ILE A 336 -7.66 -9.61 -15.48
CA ILE A 336 -8.86 -10.33 -15.05
C ILE A 336 -9.53 -9.63 -13.86
N ARG A 337 -8.74 -9.11 -12.91
CA ARG A 337 -9.27 -8.35 -11.76
C ARG A 337 -10.03 -7.09 -12.19
N ALA A 338 -9.49 -6.34 -13.14
CA ALA A 338 -10.17 -5.18 -13.72
C ALA A 338 -11.45 -5.61 -14.46
N MET A 339 -11.36 -6.65 -15.28
CA MET A 339 -12.50 -7.18 -16.04
C MET A 339 -13.64 -7.68 -15.14
N ILE A 340 -13.34 -8.34 -14.02
CA ILE A 340 -14.35 -8.80 -13.06
C ILE A 340 -15.03 -7.62 -12.37
N SER A 341 -14.29 -6.56 -12.04
CA SER A 341 -14.89 -5.34 -11.47
C SER A 341 -15.86 -4.69 -12.46
N ASP A 342 -15.46 -4.57 -13.72
CA ASP A 342 -16.29 -4.00 -14.78
C ASP A 342 -17.52 -4.88 -15.04
N PHE A 343 -17.33 -6.20 -15.06
CA PHE A 343 -18.42 -7.17 -15.20
C PHE A 343 -19.41 -7.09 -14.02
N ALA A 344 -18.93 -6.98 -12.78
CA ALA A 344 -19.79 -6.87 -11.61
C ALA A 344 -20.64 -5.60 -11.65
N LEU A 345 -20.05 -4.45 -12.00
CA LEU A 345 -20.78 -3.20 -12.20
C LEU A 345 -21.84 -3.34 -13.29
N LEU A 346 -21.48 -3.96 -14.41
CA LEU A 346 -22.37 -4.14 -15.55
C LEU A 346 -23.53 -5.10 -15.27
N ASN A 347 -23.37 -6.07 -14.36
CA ASN A 347 -24.47 -6.95 -13.92
C ASN A 347 -25.34 -6.33 -12.82
N PHE A 348 -24.76 -5.46 -11.98
CA PHE A 348 -25.49 -4.83 -10.89
C PHE A 348 -26.49 -3.77 -11.39
N ILE A 349 -26.11 -2.99 -12.40
CA ILE A 349 -26.98 -1.97 -13.02
C ILE A 349 -28.33 -2.52 -13.50
N PRO A 350 -28.41 -3.60 -14.31
CA PRO A 350 -29.68 -4.16 -14.74
C PRO A 350 -30.46 -4.82 -13.59
N CYS A 351 -29.79 -5.39 -12.59
CA CYS A 351 -30.46 -5.95 -11.42
C CYS A 351 -31.13 -4.87 -10.55
N LEU A 352 -30.50 -3.69 -10.44
CA LEU A 352 -31.07 -2.52 -9.77
C LEU A 352 -32.19 -1.87 -10.59
N ALA A 353 -32.12 -1.96 -11.93
CA ALA A 353 -33.18 -1.45 -12.82
C ALA A 353 -34.42 -2.37 -12.87
N LEU A 354 -34.32 -3.61 -12.37
CA LEU A 354 -35.41 -4.57 -12.26
C LEU A 354 -36.12 -4.55 -10.90
N LEU A 355 -35.54 -3.86 -9.91
CA LEU A 355 -36.11 -3.58 -8.59
C LEU A 355 -36.80 -2.21 -8.60
#